data_AF-A0AAD1RYM0-F1
#
_entry.id   AF-A0AAD1RYM0-F1
#
_cell.length_a   1.000
_cell.length_b   1.000
_cell.length_c   1.000
_cell.angle_alpha   90.00
_cell.angle_beta   90.00
_cell.angle_gamma   90.00
#
_symmetry.space_group_name_H-M   'P 1'
#
loop_
_entity.id
_entity.type
_entity.pdbx_description
1 polymer ?
#
loop_
_entity_poly.entity_id
_entity_poly.type
_entity_poly.pdbx_seq_one_letter_code
_entity_poly.pdbx_strand_id
1 'polypeptide(L)'
;QSLPLILDLIKEYGTLSYYSLNASKTQALGVRLSQQTLTALKKDHNFEWRTDTIKYLGLTFTKNPTETFPANYVRVWGDCRQLMKKWSTLFLTWTERVATVKMFILPRLQYLFRNLPIQVPMSYLRDTQKDVNRFVWGGQKARVQRILLQTPVRQGGLALPDIKTYYQAALLATTLPHFTNTALPQWVLMEKQAIKPFDVPTIMWLPKKFRPDTPQMPTQLKIAVRAWDKLRHKLVTPTPLSPATPLNTITYCIPTFNAKPWIAKGVTYLHQILAHNKLKTFPTLQKEFHIPEASQFSYIQLSSFIRKHAGQSSAPDDNPL
;
A
#
# COMPACT_ATOMS: atom_id res chain seq x y z
N GLN A 1 24.56 11.88 16.78
CA GLN A 1 23.98 13.19 17.11
C GLN A 1 23.81 13.97 15.80
N SER A 2 22.64 13.91 15.17
CA SER A 2 22.41 14.52 13.84
C SER A 2 21.77 15.91 13.89
N LEU A 3 21.05 16.25 14.97
CA LEU A 3 20.32 17.51 15.07
C LEU A 3 21.23 18.76 15.00
N PRO A 4 22.37 18.84 15.71
CA PRO A 4 23.25 20.01 15.62
C PRO A 4 23.75 20.26 14.19
N LEU A 5 24.21 19.20 13.51
CA LEU A 5 24.66 19.26 12.12
C LEU A 5 23.58 19.78 11.17
N ILE A 6 22.34 19.34 11.37
CA ILE A 6 21.20 19.81 10.57
C ILE A 6 20.95 21.30 10.82
N LEU A 7 21.03 21.76 12.07
CA LEU A 7 20.82 23.17 12.40
C LEU A 7 21.91 24.06 11.83
N ASP A 8 23.16 23.59 11.80
CA ASP A 8 24.26 24.33 11.19
C ASP A 8 24.10 24.42 9.67
N LEU A 9 23.69 23.33 9.01
CA LEU A 9 23.33 23.34 7.60
C LEU A 9 22.14 24.27 7.30
N ILE A 10 21.12 24.31 8.16
CA ILE A 10 19.99 25.24 8.01
C ILE A 10 20.45 26.69 8.16
N LYS A 11 21.39 26.98 9.05
CA LYS A 11 21.97 28.33 9.19
C LYS A 11 22.77 28.71 7.96
N GLU A 12 23.63 27.83 7.46
CA GLU A 12 24.40 28.05 6.22
C GLU A 12 23.48 28.25 5.01
N TYR A 13 22.46 27.42 4.87
CA TYR A 13 21.44 27.63 3.84
C TYR A 13 20.71 28.97 4.04
N GLY A 14 20.46 29.35 5.30
CA GLY A 14 19.83 30.61 5.65
C GLY A 14 20.67 31.84 5.30
N THR A 15 22.00 31.77 5.40
CA THR A 15 22.88 32.87 4.97
C THR A 15 22.87 33.04 3.45
N LEU A 16 22.76 31.94 2.70
CA LEU A 16 22.69 31.96 1.23
C LEU A 16 21.31 32.40 0.70
N SER A 17 20.24 31.96 1.36
CA SER A 17 18.85 32.17 0.91
C SER A 17 18.16 33.38 1.55
N TYR A 18 18.80 34.01 2.54
CA TYR A 18 18.25 35.07 3.39
C TYR A 18 17.00 34.68 4.19
N TYR A 19 16.70 33.38 4.30
CA TYR A 19 15.65 32.87 5.18
C TYR A 19 16.21 32.44 6.54
N SER A 20 15.43 32.64 7.60
CA SER A 20 15.80 32.23 8.95
C SER A 20 14.76 31.30 9.58
N LEU A 21 15.22 30.39 10.42
CA LEU A 21 14.35 29.49 11.17
C LEU A 21 13.61 30.28 12.25
N ASN A 22 12.27 30.24 12.20
CA ASN A 22 11.47 30.82 13.26
C ASN A 22 11.38 29.86 14.46
N ALA A 23 12.19 30.12 15.49
CA ALA A 23 12.26 29.30 16.69
C ALA A 23 10.92 29.19 17.44
N SER A 24 10.10 30.26 17.45
CA SER A 24 8.81 30.27 18.16
C SER A 24 7.73 29.42 17.48
N LYS A 25 7.82 29.25 16.15
CA LYS A 25 6.96 28.33 15.38
C LYS A 25 7.52 26.92 15.29
N THR A 26 8.80 26.72 15.65
CA THR A 26 9.47 25.43 15.53
C THR A 26 9.10 24.55 16.71
N GLN A 27 8.46 23.42 16.41
CA GLN A 27 8.08 22.43 17.40
C GLN A 27 8.97 21.20 17.32
N ALA A 28 9.34 20.66 18.47
CA ALA A 28 10.15 19.45 18.57
C ALA A 28 9.45 18.41 19.46
N LEU A 29 9.49 17.14 19.06
CA LEU A 29 8.96 16.01 19.83
C LEU A 29 10.05 14.96 20.03
N GLY A 30 10.37 14.66 21.29
CA GLY A 30 11.37 13.66 21.63
C GLY A 30 10.83 12.22 21.53
N VAL A 31 11.01 11.58 20.38
CA VAL A 31 10.58 10.20 20.15
C VAL A 31 11.70 9.23 20.54
N ARG A 32 11.42 8.31 21.47
CA ARG A 32 12.38 7.27 21.94
C ARG A 32 13.74 7.82 22.41
N LEU A 33 13.77 9.05 22.90
CA LEU A 33 14.97 9.65 23.50
C LEU A 33 15.04 9.36 24.99
N SER A 34 16.26 9.19 25.51
CA SER A 34 16.49 9.13 26.96
C SER A 34 16.17 10.49 27.60
N GLN A 35 15.80 10.49 28.87
CA GLN A 35 15.45 11.72 29.58
C GLN A 35 16.66 12.67 29.70
N GLN A 36 17.86 12.12 29.86
CA GLN A 36 19.10 12.90 29.88
C GLN A 36 19.35 13.63 28.56
N THR A 37 19.24 12.93 27.42
CA THR A 37 19.41 13.53 26.09
C THR A 37 18.33 14.57 25.81
N LEU A 38 17.08 14.31 26.21
CA LEU A 38 16.00 15.28 26.02
C LEU A 38 16.26 16.57 26.80
N THR A 39 16.73 16.48 28.05
CA THR A 39 17.05 17.65 28.87
C THR A 39 18.22 18.46 28.29
N ALA A 40 19.26 17.78 27.79
CA ALA A 40 20.37 18.45 27.10
C ALA A 40 19.88 19.22 25.85
N LEU A 41 19.09 18.56 24.99
CA LEU A 41 18.56 19.20 23.78
C LEU A 41 17.61 20.36 24.09
N LYS A 42 16.83 20.27 25.17
CA LYS A 42 15.97 21.36 25.64
C LYS A 42 16.76 22.58 26.11
N LYS A 43 17.94 22.37 26.69
CA LYS A 43 18.84 23.43 27.14
C LYS A 43 19.54 24.11 25.96
N ASP A 44 19.97 23.33 24.98
CA ASP A 44 20.75 23.82 23.84
C ASP A 44 19.89 24.49 22.76
N HIS A 45 18.59 24.17 22.69
CA HIS A 45 17.69 24.65 21.63
C HIS A 45 16.36 25.19 22.16
N ASN A 46 16.13 26.49 21.92
CA ASN A 46 14.89 27.22 22.21
C ASN A 46 13.77 26.90 21.20
N PHE A 47 13.35 25.63 21.13
CA PHE A 47 12.15 25.21 20.39
C PHE A 47 10.96 25.04 21.32
N GLU A 48 9.75 25.02 20.76
CA GLU A 48 8.56 24.59 21.48
C GLU A 48 8.59 23.06 21.61
N TRP A 49 9.13 22.56 22.73
CA TRP A 49 9.22 21.13 23.01
C TRP A 49 7.88 20.55 23.44
N ARG A 50 7.26 19.77 22.55
CA ARG A 50 6.03 19.03 22.81
C ARG A 50 6.31 17.78 23.63
N THR A 51 5.39 17.45 24.53
CA THR A 51 5.47 16.26 25.39
C THR A 51 4.96 15.02 24.66
N ASP A 52 3.78 15.12 24.05
CA ASP A 52 3.03 13.94 23.62
C ASP A 52 2.68 13.94 22.14
N THR A 53 2.42 15.11 21.54
CA THR A 53 1.94 15.19 20.15
C THR A 53 2.54 16.37 19.36
N ILE A 54 2.68 16.18 18.05
CA ILE A 54 3.03 17.23 17.09
C ILE A 54 2.06 17.18 15.91
N LYS A 55 1.69 18.34 15.36
CA LYS A 55 0.82 18.43 14.18
C LYS A 55 1.63 18.76 12.95
N TYR A 56 1.38 18.02 11.87
CA TYR A 56 1.98 18.28 10.57
C TYR A 56 0.96 18.03 9.46
N LEU A 57 0.72 19.04 8.63
CA LEU A 57 -0.27 19.02 7.54
C LEU A 57 -1.65 18.49 7.98
N GLY A 58 -2.12 18.90 9.16
CA GLY A 58 -3.41 18.46 9.72
C GLY A 58 -3.43 17.04 10.32
N LEU A 59 -2.32 16.31 10.27
CA LEU A 59 -2.14 15.02 10.94
C LEU A 59 -1.48 15.22 12.30
N THR A 60 -1.93 14.49 13.30
CA THR A 60 -1.37 14.51 14.65
C THR A 60 -0.49 13.28 14.85
N PHE A 61 0.81 13.48 14.98
CA PHE A 61 1.76 12.43 15.32
C PHE A 61 1.94 12.39 16.83
N THR A 62 1.80 11.21 17.41
CA THR A 62 1.89 10.99 18.86
C THR A 62 3.24 10.33 19.17
N LYS A 63 3.78 10.59 20.37
CA LYS A 63 5.00 9.94 20.85
C LYS A 63 4.83 8.41 20.93
N ASN A 64 3.63 7.97 21.33
CA ASN A 64 3.21 6.57 21.34
C ASN A 64 2.51 6.21 20.01
N PRO A 65 3.05 5.31 19.17
CA PRO A 65 2.46 4.99 17.86
C PRO A 65 1.03 4.44 17.91
N THR A 66 0.65 3.81 19.01
CA THR A 66 -0.70 3.25 19.24
C THR A 66 -1.77 4.33 19.32
N GLU A 67 -1.42 5.51 19.83
CA GLU A 67 -2.33 6.66 20.00
C GLU A 67 -2.50 7.48 18.71
N THR A 68 -1.65 7.25 17.70
CA THR A 68 -1.76 7.95 16.41
C THR A 68 -3.07 7.60 15.70
N PHE A 69 -3.57 6.37 15.88
CA PHE A 69 -4.86 5.96 15.33
C PHE A 69 -6.04 6.78 15.89
N PRO A 70 -6.34 6.78 17.20
CA PRO A 70 -7.47 7.54 17.73
C PRO A 70 -7.31 9.04 17.54
N ALA A 71 -6.09 9.59 17.66
CA ALA A 71 -5.84 11.02 17.50
C ALA A 71 -6.26 11.58 16.12
N ASN A 72 -6.22 10.73 15.07
CA ASN A 72 -6.56 11.14 13.71
C ASN A 72 -7.88 10.53 13.23
N TYR A 73 -7.98 9.20 13.18
CA TYR A 73 -9.11 8.51 12.56
C TYR A 73 -10.41 8.74 13.33
N VAL A 74 -10.40 8.57 14.65
CA VAL A 74 -11.61 8.74 15.46
C VAL A 74 -12.08 10.20 15.41
N ARG A 75 -11.16 11.15 15.49
CA ARG A 75 -11.43 12.58 15.35
C ARG A 75 -12.07 12.92 14.00
N VAL A 76 -11.39 12.61 12.89
CA VAL A 76 -11.88 12.93 11.54
C VAL A 76 -13.23 12.24 11.27
N TRP A 77 -13.43 11.03 11.80
CA TRP A 77 -14.73 10.36 11.69
C TRP A 77 -15.82 11.02 12.53
N GLY A 78 -15.49 11.58 13.69
CA GLY A 78 -16.39 12.45 14.45
C GLY A 78 -16.88 13.63 13.60
N ASP A 79 -15.96 14.33 12.94
CA ASP A 79 -16.29 15.46 12.06
C ASP A 79 -17.15 15.01 10.87
N CYS A 80 -16.83 13.87 10.25
CA CYS A 80 -17.62 13.27 9.19
C CYS A 80 -19.04 12.91 9.65
N ARG A 81 -19.21 12.38 10.87
CA ARG A 81 -20.52 12.08 11.45
C ARG A 81 -21.35 13.34 11.70
N GLN A 82 -20.73 14.39 12.23
CA GLN A 82 -21.41 15.68 12.41
C GLN A 82 -21.82 16.27 11.05
N LEU A 83 -20.96 16.16 10.04
CA LEU A 83 -21.27 16.59 8.69
C LEU A 83 -22.48 15.82 8.14
N MET A 84 -22.45 14.48 8.17
CA MET A 84 -23.59 13.65 7.75
C MET A 84 -24.88 14.00 8.49
N LYS A 85 -24.81 14.28 9.80
CA LYS A 85 -25.97 14.74 10.58
C LYS A 85 -26.52 16.06 10.06
N LYS A 86 -25.66 17.04 9.75
CA LYS A 86 -26.06 18.31 9.14
C LYS A 86 -26.68 18.11 7.75
N TRP A 87 -26.10 17.28 6.89
CA TRP A 87 -26.67 17.02 5.57
C TRP A 87 -27.97 16.19 5.63
N SER A 88 -28.17 15.41 6.69
CA SER A 88 -29.38 14.61 6.85
C SER A 88 -30.63 15.43 7.14
N THR A 89 -30.49 16.71 7.53
CA THR A 89 -31.64 17.61 7.73
C THR A 89 -32.18 18.18 6.41
N LEU A 90 -31.41 18.08 5.32
CA LEU A 90 -31.83 18.51 4.00
C LEU A 90 -32.62 17.40 3.31
N PHE A 91 -33.59 17.78 2.47
CA PHE A 91 -34.34 16.85 1.62
C PHE A 91 -33.49 16.36 0.45
N LEU A 92 -32.49 15.53 0.75
CA LEU A 92 -31.62 14.91 -0.25
C LEU A 92 -32.20 13.59 -0.72
N THR A 93 -32.24 13.41 -2.03
CA THR A 93 -32.46 12.13 -2.68
C THR A 93 -31.31 11.16 -2.34
N TRP A 94 -31.54 9.88 -2.62
CA TRP A 94 -30.55 8.86 -2.31
C TRP A 94 -29.26 8.99 -3.15
N THR A 95 -29.38 9.36 -4.42
CA THR A 95 -28.26 9.63 -5.33
C THR A 95 -27.43 10.83 -4.84
N GLU A 96 -28.08 11.91 -4.41
CA GLU A 96 -27.41 13.07 -3.83
C GLU A 96 -26.67 12.72 -2.54
N ARG A 97 -27.26 11.90 -1.66
CA ARG A 97 -26.56 11.43 -0.45
C ARG A 97 -25.31 10.62 -0.79
N VAL A 98 -25.38 9.75 -1.81
CA VAL A 98 -24.20 9.03 -2.31
C VAL A 98 -23.16 10.01 -2.86
N ALA A 99 -23.57 11.04 -3.59
CA ALA A 99 -22.68 12.09 -4.08
C ALA A 99 -22.01 12.85 -2.92
N THR A 100 -22.75 13.23 -1.87
CA THR A 100 -22.21 13.87 -0.66
C THR A 100 -21.15 13.00 0.02
N VAL A 101 -21.38 11.69 0.11
CA VAL A 101 -20.38 10.75 0.65
C VAL A 101 -19.11 10.77 -0.20
N LYS A 102 -19.23 10.71 -1.53
CA LYS A 102 -18.09 10.74 -2.46
C LYS A 102 -17.31 12.06 -2.39
N MET A 103 -18.00 13.18 -2.25
CA MET A 103 -17.39 14.51 -2.30
C MET A 103 -16.76 14.94 -0.97
N PHE A 104 -17.38 14.61 0.16
CA PHE A 104 -16.94 15.15 1.45
C PHE A 104 -16.32 14.11 2.38
N ILE A 105 -16.90 12.90 2.44
CA ILE A 105 -16.50 11.88 3.41
C ILE A 105 -15.30 11.10 2.89
N LEU A 106 -15.39 10.64 1.64
CA LEU A 106 -14.35 9.83 1.02
C LEU A 106 -12.98 10.54 0.96
N PRO A 107 -12.86 11.83 0.53
CA PRO A 107 -11.56 12.48 0.43
C PRO A 107 -10.86 12.66 1.78
N ARG A 108 -11.65 12.92 2.85
CA ARG A 108 -11.11 13.02 4.22
C ARG A 108 -10.53 11.70 4.70
N LEU A 109 -11.23 10.59 4.44
CA LEU A 109 -10.72 9.25 4.77
C LEU A 109 -9.52 8.87 3.91
N GLN A 110 -9.56 9.17 2.61
CA GLN A 110 -8.48 8.86 1.67
C GLN A 110 -7.19 9.61 2.02
N TYR A 111 -7.30 10.86 2.48
CA TYR A 111 -6.16 11.61 2.99
C TYR A 111 -5.48 10.87 4.16
N LEU A 112 -6.25 10.35 5.11
CA LEU A 112 -5.70 9.56 6.22
C LEU A 112 -5.09 8.24 5.72
N PHE A 113 -5.79 7.51 4.86
CA PHE A 113 -5.32 6.21 4.37
C PHE A 113 -3.99 6.30 3.61
N ARG A 114 -3.78 7.39 2.87
CA ARG A 114 -2.55 7.58 2.09
C ARG A 114 -1.38 8.08 2.92
N ASN A 115 -1.64 8.98 3.88
CA ASN A 115 -0.56 9.66 4.62
C ASN A 115 -0.24 9.03 5.97
N LEU A 116 -1.21 8.38 6.62
CA LEU A 116 -0.98 7.71 7.91
C LEU A 116 -0.69 6.24 7.69
N PRO A 117 0.55 5.83 7.99
CA PRO A 117 0.97 4.53 7.57
C PRO A 117 0.76 3.67 8.85
N ILE A 118 -0.50 3.36 9.13
CA ILE A 118 -0.93 2.66 10.36
C ILE A 118 -1.98 1.59 10.05
N GLN A 119 -1.98 0.53 10.84
CA GLN A 119 -2.96 -0.54 10.67
C GLN A 119 -4.31 -0.11 11.25
N VAL A 120 -5.27 0.16 10.37
CA VAL A 120 -6.65 0.48 10.76
C VAL A 120 -7.38 -0.81 11.18
N PRO A 121 -8.06 -0.84 12.35
CA PRO A 121 -8.88 -1.98 12.76
C PRO A 121 -10.03 -2.25 11.77
N MET A 122 -10.25 -3.53 11.44
CA MET A 122 -11.34 -3.93 10.53
C MET A 122 -12.73 -3.62 11.11
N SER A 123 -12.87 -3.65 12.44
CA SER A 123 -14.10 -3.25 13.14
C SER A 123 -14.44 -1.79 12.84
N TYR A 124 -13.46 -0.90 13.00
CA TYR A 124 -13.60 0.52 12.70
C TYR A 124 -14.07 0.76 11.27
N LEU A 125 -13.39 0.17 10.26
CA LEU A 125 -13.81 0.31 8.85
C LEU A 125 -15.24 -0.16 8.60
N ARG A 126 -15.65 -1.26 9.24
CA ARG A 126 -17.01 -1.80 9.14
C ARG A 126 -18.03 -0.87 9.79
N ASP A 127 -17.72 -0.29 10.94
CA ASP A 127 -18.63 0.62 11.64
C ASP A 127 -18.74 1.96 10.90
N THR A 128 -17.63 2.48 10.36
CA THR A 128 -17.63 3.61 9.42
C THR A 128 -18.52 3.34 8.21
N GLN A 129 -18.44 2.14 7.60
CA GLN A 129 -19.31 1.78 6.47
C GLN A 129 -20.79 1.68 6.88
N LYS A 130 -21.10 1.17 8.08
CA LYS A 130 -22.48 1.10 8.59
C LYS A 130 -23.08 2.49 8.74
N ASP A 131 -22.32 3.44 9.31
CA ASP A 131 -22.72 4.82 9.47
C ASP A 131 -22.99 5.49 8.11
N VAL A 132 -22.11 5.29 7.12
CA VAL A 132 -22.34 5.77 5.74
C VAL A 132 -23.61 5.17 5.15
N ASN A 133 -23.81 3.86 5.29
CA ASN A 133 -25.01 3.20 4.79
C ASN A 133 -26.28 3.76 5.47
N ARG A 134 -26.24 4.00 6.79
CA ARG A 134 -27.36 4.60 7.53
C ARG A 134 -27.68 6.00 7.02
N PHE A 135 -26.67 6.83 6.77
CA PHE A 135 -26.85 8.17 6.21
C PHE A 135 -27.50 8.11 4.83
N VAL A 136 -26.95 7.26 3.96
CA VAL A 136 -27.41 7.04 2.59
C VAL A 136 -28.89 6.66 2.55
N TRP A 137 -29.35 5.78 3.45
CA TRP A 137 -30.77 5.40 3.59
C TRP A 137 -31.61 6.31 4.49
N GLY A 138 -31.03 7.36 5.08
CA GLY A 138 -31.76 8.30 5.95
C GLY A 138 -32.35 7.65 7.19
N GLY A 139 -31.65 6.65 7.75
CA GLY A 139 -32.14 5.88 8.89
C GLY A 139 -33.17 4.78 8.55
N GLN A 140 -33.63 4.69 7.30
CA GLN A 140 -34.55 3.66 6.86
C GLN A 140 -33.84 2.33 6.56
N LYS A 141 -34.61 1.24 6.49
CA LYS A 141 -34.09 -0.08 6.12
C LYS A 141 -33.64 -0.07 4.64
N ALA A 142 -32.45 -0.61 4.40
CA ALA A 142 -31.91 -0.74 3.05
C ALA A 142 -32.83 -1.61 2.17
N ARG A 143 -33.27 -1.06 1.03
CA ARG A 143 -34.14 -1.77 0.07
C ARG A 143 -33.36 -2.47 -1.04
N VAL A 144 -32.11 -2.08 -1.24
CA VAL A 144 -31.22 -2.62 -2.28
C VAL A 144 -30.01 -3.26 -1.61
N GLN A 145 -29.57 -4.39 -2.15
CA GLN A 145 -28.38 -5.07 -1.68
C GLN A 145 -27.14 -4.18 -1.82
N ARG A 146 -26.27 -4.21 -0.80
CA ARG A 146 -25.06 -3.38 -0.75
C ARG A 146 -24.15 -3.56 -1.97
N ILE A 147 -24.05 -4.78 -2.50
CA ILE A 147 -23.22 -5.08 -3.66
C ILE A 147 -23.68 -4.25 -4.87
N LEU A 148 -24.99 -4.26 -5.16
CA LEU A 148 -25.56 -3.49 -6.27
C LEU A 148 -25.35 -1.97 -6.09
N LEU A 149 -25.35 -1.46 -4.85
CA LEU A 149 -25.04 -0.05 -4.58
C LEU A 149 -23.61 0.32 -4.90
N GLN A 150 -22.69 -0.58 -4.60
CA GLN A 150 -21.25 -0.38 -4.78
C GLN A 150 -20.83 -0.59 -6.24
N THR A 151 -21.63 -1.30 -7.04
CA THR A 151 -21.43 -1.49 -8.47
C THR A 151 -21.29 -0.15 -9.22
N PRO A 152 -20.37 -0.03 -10.20
CA PRO A 152 -20.21 1.16 -11.02
C PRO A 152 -21.50 1.61 -11.70
N VAL A 153 -21.63 2.92 -11.96
CA VAL A 153 -22.79 3.50 -12.65
C VAL A 153 -23.00 2.89 -14.04
N ARG A 154 -21.91 2.58 -14.75
CA ARG A 154 -21.96 1.91 -16.07
C ARG A 154 -22.60 0.52 -16.05
N GLN A 155 -22.60 -0.15 -14.90
CA GLN A 155 -23.18 -1.47 -14.68
C GLN A 155 -24.53 -1.39 -13.94
N GLY A 156 -25.17 -0.20 -13.93
CA GLY A 156 -26.49 0.01 -13.31
C GLY A 156 -26.48 0.20 -11.79
N GLY A 157 -25.31 0.37 -11.17
CA GLY A 157 -25.19 0.66 -9.73
C GLY A 157 -25.11 2.16 -9.41
N LEU A 158 -24.90 2.50 -8.13
CA LEU A 158 -24.71 3.89 -7.67
C LEU A 158 -23.25 4.26 -7.40
N ALA A 159 -22.33 3.31 -7.55
CA ALA A 159 -20.92 3.43 -7.23
C ALA A 159 -20.67 3.95 -5.79
N LEU A 160 -21.49 3.54 -4.82
CA LEU A 160 -21.30 3.88 -3.41
C LEU A 160 -19.90 3.44 -2.96
N PRO A 161 -19.07 4.32 -2.36
CA PRO A 161 -17.73 3.94 -1.93
C PRO A 161 -17.75 2.81 -0.90
N ASP A 162 -16.98 1.75 -1.18
CA ASP A 162 -16.63 0.73 -0.18
C ASP A 162 -15.35 1.14 0.54
N ILE A 163 -15.50 1.68 1.76
CA ILE A 163 -14.41 2.27 2.54
C ILE A 163 -13.28 1.28 2.76
N LYS A 164 -13.61 -0.01 2.96
CA LYS A 164 -12.61 -1.06 3.11
C LYS A 164 -11.76 -1.22 1.85
N THR A 165 -12.40 -1.27 0.68
CA THR A 165 -11.70 -1.42 -0.60
C THR A 165 -10.84 -0.20 -0.88
N TYR A 166 -11.31 1.01 -0.60
CA TYR A 166 -10.50 2.23 -0.71
C TYR A 166 -9.28 2.23 0.21
N TYR A 167 -9.43 1.79 1.46
CA TYR A 167 -8.30 1.64 2.38
C TYR A 167 -7.26 0.64 1.85
N GLN A 168 -7.72 -0.52 1.38
CA GLN A 168 -6.81 -1.52 0.82
C GLN A 168 -6.12 -1.02 -0.46
N ALA A 169 -6.84 -0.31 -1.34
CA ALA A 169 -6.28 0.30 -2.54
C ALA A 169 -5.21 1.35 -2.20
N ALA A 170 -5.46 2.21 -1.19
CA ALA A 170 -4.48 3.18 -0.72
C ALA A 170 -3.21 2.51 -0.18
N LEU A 171 -3.34 1.42 0.58
CA LEU A 171 -2.19 0.62 1.05
C LEU A 171 -1.40 -0.02 -0.08
N LEU A 172 -2.07 -0.48 -1.15
CA LEU A 172 -1.37 -1.05 -2.31
C LEU A 172 -0.73 0.04 -3.19
N ALA A 173 -1.34 1.22 -3.24
CA ALA A 173 -0.78 2.35 -3.98
C ALA A 173 0.58 2.80 -3.42
N THR A 174 0.83 2.62 -2.11
CA THR A 174 2.14 2.90 -1.53
C THR A 174 3.21 1.95 -2.05
N THR A 175 2.88 0.77 -2.55
CA THR A 175 3.87 -0.21 -2.99
C THR A 175 4.16 -0.13 -4.49
N LEU A 176 3.35 0.63 -5.23
CA LEU A 176 3.51 0.85 -6.66
C LEU A 176 4.92 1.36 -7.07
N PRO A 177 5.56 2.31 -6.34
CA PRO A 177 6.90 2.78 -6.68
C PRO A 177 7.99 1.69 -6.65
N HIS A 178 7.76 0.57 -5.95
CA HIS A 178 8.71 -0.54 -5.96
C HIS A 178 8.69 -1.35 -7.26
N PHE A 179 7.63 -1.23 -8.05
CA PHE A 179 7.46 -1.92 -9.34
C PHE A 179 7.91 -1.08 -10.53
N THR A 180 8.07 0.23 -10.36
CA THR A 180 8.50 1.15 -11.42
C THR A 180 10.01 1.33 -11.42
N ASN A 181 10.65 1.30 -12.59
CA ASN A 181 12.09 1.55 -12.77
C ASN A 181 12.45 3.04 -12.97
N THR A 182 11.50 3.95 -12.81
CA THR A 182 11.72 5.39 -12.88
C THR A 182 12.28 5.93 -11.56
N ALA A 183 12.79 7.17 -11.56
CA ALA A 183 13.45 7.83 -10.43
C ALA A 183 12.80 7.51 -9.08
N LEU A 184 13.47 6.67 -8.29
CA LEU A 184 12.91 6.12 -7.05
C LEU A 184 12.97 7.19 -5.94
N PRO A 185 11.84 7.46 -5.26
CA PRO A 185 11.86 8.28 -4.07
C PRO A 185 12.82 7.73 -3.01
N GLN A 186 13.45 8.61 -2.23
CA GLN A 186 14.44 8.22 -1.22
C GLN A 186 13.88 7.24 -0.18
N TRP A 187 12.61 7.39 0.22
CA TRP A 187 11.97 6.46 1.15
C TRP A 187 11.88 5.03 0.57
N VAL A 188 11.67 4.88 -0.74
CA VAL A 188 11.67 3.57 -1.42
C VAL A 188 13.06 2.92 -1.35
N LEU A 189 14.11 3.73 -1.52
CA LEU A 189 15.49 3.27 -1.41
C LEU A 189 15.80 2.79 0.01
N MET A 190 15.35 3.53 1.03
CA MET A 190 15.50 3.13 2.43
C MET A 190 14.77 1.82 2.72
N GLU A 191 13.55 1.65 2.22
CA GLU A 191 12.82 0.40 2.37
C GLU A 191 13.51 -0.77 1.66
N LYS A 192 13.98 -0.58 0.42
CA LYS A 192 14.77 -1.58 -0.33
C LYS A 192 16.03 -1.99 0.42
N GLN A 193 16.73 -1.04 1.05
CA GLN A 193 17.90 -1.33 1.87
C GLN A 193 17.55 -2.15 3.12
N ALA A 194 16.43 -1.83 3.79
CA ALA A 194 15.98 -2.52 5.00
C ALA A 194 15.55 -3.97 4.77
N ILE A 195 15.16 -4.33 3.53
CA ILE A 195 14.69 -5.67 3.18
C ILE A 195 15.75 -6.53 2.45
N LYS A 196 16.97 -6.03 2.23
CA LYS A 196 18.04 -6.80 1.59
C LYS A 196 18.26 -8.13 2.34
N PRO A 197 18.48 -9.25 1.62
CA PRO A 197 18.72 -9.38 0.18
C PRO A 197 17.46 -9.45 -0.69
N PHE A 198 16.27 -9.19 -0.15
CA PHE A 198 14.99 -9.38 -0.83
C PHE A 198 14.48 -8.10 -1.50
N ASP A 199 13.53 -8.28 -2.41
CA ASP A 199 12.84 -7.20 -3.11
C ASP A 199 11.32 -7.21 -2.80
N VAL A 200 10.71 -6.02 -2.74
CA VAL A 200 9.26 -5.88 -2.50
C VAL A 200 8.42 -6.66 -3.53
N PRO A 201 8.67 -6.57 -4.85
CA PRO A 201 8.00 -7.39 -5.84
C PRO A 201 8.07 -8.89 -5.55
N THR A 202 9.26 -9.38 -5.18
CA THR A 202 9.48 -10.80 -4.82
C THR A 202 8.59 -11.21 -3.65
N ILE A 203 8.54 -10.41 -2.60
CA ILE A 203 7.74 -10.72 -1.41
C ILE A 203 6.24 -10.69 -1.71
N MET A 204 5.75 -9.71 -2.47
CA MET A 204 4.32 -9.61 -2.79
C MET A 204 3.82 -10.79 -3.62
N TRP A 205 4.58 -11.18 -4.64
CA TRP A 205 4.15 -12.23 -5.56
C TRP A 205 4.42 -13.65 -5.04
N LEU A 206 5.34 -13.84 -4.08
CA LEU A 206 5.53 -15.13 -3.43
C LEU A 206 4.30 -15.56 -2.63
N PRO A 207 3.91 -16.85 -2.70
CA PRO A 207 2.98 -17.43 -1.73
C PRO A 207 3.56 -17.35 -0.32
N LYS A 208 2.70 -17.11 0.68
CA LYS A 208 3.11 -16.97 2.09
C LYS A 208 4.00 -18.13 2.59
N LYS A 209 3.78 -19.35 2.08
CA LYS A 209 4.57 -20.55 2.42
C LYS A 209 6.04 -20.49 2.00
N PHE A 210 6.34 -19.79 0.91
CA PHE A 210 7.68 -19.70 0.32
C PHE A 210 8.35 -18.35 0.59
N ARG A 211 7.77 -17.53 1.47
CA ARG A 211 8.37 -16.24 1.82
C ARG A 211 9.50 -16.42 2.82
N PRO A 212 10.63 -15.74 2.62
CA PRO A 212 11.70 -15.70 3.61
C PRO A 212 11.25 -14.92 4.85
N ASP A 213 11.79 -15.28 6.01
CA ASP A 213 11.59 -14.51 7.23
C ASP A 213 12.32 -13.17 7.14
N THR A 214 11.56 -12.08 7.07
CA THR A 214 12.09 -10.71 7.01
C THR A 214 11.85 -9.98 8.34
N PRO A 215 12.72 -10.14 9.34
CA PRO A 215 12.54 -9.52 10.66
C PRO A 215 12.50 -7.99 10.58
N GLN A 216 13.35 -7.39 9.74
CA GLN A 216 13.54 -5.94 9.63
C GLN A 216 12.54 -5.21 8.72
N MET A 217 11.55 -5.90 8.15
CA MET A 217 10.63 -5.25 7.21
C MET A 217 9.87 -4.08 7.87
N PRO A 218 9.82 -2.90 7.21
CA PRO A 218 9.08 -1.75 7.68
C PRO A 218 7.61 -2.07 7.97
N THR A 219 7.04 -1.45 9.00
CA THR A 219 5.64 -1.69 9.41
C THR A 219 4.65 -1.44 8.27
N GLN A 220 4.91 -0.46 7.40
CA GLN A 220 4.04 -0.15 6.26
C GLN A 220 3.99 -1.25 5.24
N LEU A 221 5.17 -1.71 4.84
CA LEU A 221 5.30 -2.79 3.91
C LEU A 221 4.68 -4.07 4.47
N LYS A 222 4.83 -4.35 5.77
CA LYS A 222 4.13 -5.46 6.45
C LYS A 222 2.62 -5.36 6.32
N ILE A 223 2.05 -4.17 6.51
CA ILE A 223 0.60 -3.94 6.40
C ILE A 223 0.12 -4.09 4.94
N ALA A 224 0.85 -3.51 3.98
CA ALA A 224 0.54 -3.60 2.56
C ALA A 224 0.61 -5.06 2.04
N VAL A 225 1.66 -5.81 2.40
CA VAL A 225 1.78 -7.24 2.02
C VAL A 225 0.62 -8.07 2.59
N ARG A 226 0.22 -7.82 3.85
CA ARG A 226 -0.95 -8.48 4.44
C ARG A 226 -2.26 -8.11 3.74
N ALA A 227 -2.39 -6.86 3.28
CA ALA A 227 -3.56 -6.43 2.50
C ALA A 227 -3.59 -7.10 1.13
N TRP A 228 -2.42 -7.18 0.46
CA TRP A 228 -2.23 -7.89 -0.80
C TRP A 228 -2.61 -9.37 -0.70
N ASP A 229 -2.14 -10.07 0.34
CA ASP A 229 -2.47 -11.48 0.57
C ASP A 229 -3.97 -11.74 0.64
N LYS A 230 -4.72 -10.82 1.25
CA LYS A 230 -6.18 -10.95 1.35
C LYS A 230 -6.89 -10.65 0.04
N LEU A 231 -6.30 -9.82 -0.82
CA LEU A 231 -6.90 -9.39 -2.08
C LEU A 231 -6.57 -10.32 -3.24
N ARG A 232 -5.34 -10.84 -3.30
CA ARG A 232 -4.88 -11.70 -4.40
C ARG A 232 -5.72 -12.96 -4.60
N HIS A 233 -6.36 -13.46 -3.55
CA HIS A 233 -7.26 -14.63 -3.65
C HIS A 233 -8.63 -14.26 -4.23
N LYS A 234 -9.02 -12.98 -4.15
CA LYS A 234 -10.31 -12.48 -4.67
C LYS A 234 -10.19 -11.99 -6.11
N LEU A 235 -9.03 -11.45 -6.47
CA LEU A 235 -8.66 -11.16 -7.84
C LEU A 235 -8.36 -12.53 -8.46
N VAL A 236 -9.17 -12.99 -9.40
CA VAL A 236 -9.04 -14.30 -10.05
C VAL A 236 -7.69 -14.37 -10.78
N THR A 237 -6.60 -14.67 -10.07
CA THR A 237 -5.29 -14.95 -10.68
C THR A 237 -5.18 -16.47 -10.77
N PRO A 238 -5.26 -17.05 -11.98
CA PRO A 238 -5.36 -18.50 -12.19
C PRO A 238 -4.08 -19.28 -11.84
N THR A 239 -2.98 -18.57 -11.60
CA THR A 239 -1.66 -19.14 -11.31
C THR A 239 -1.19 -18.80 -9.90
N PRO A 240 -0.39 -19.67 -9.26
CA PRO A 240 0.26 -19.36 -7.97
C PRO A 240 1.22 -18.15 -8.06
N LEU A 241 1.63 -17.85 -9.30
CA LEU A 241 2.58 -16.82 -9.69
C LEU A 241 1.84 -15.89 -10.66
N SER A 242 1.74 -14.63 -10.30
CA SER A 242 1.25 -13.60 -11.21
C SER A 242 2.20 -13.47 -12.41
N PRO A 243 1.70 -13.10 -13.61
CA PRO A 243 2.57 -12.73 -14.73
C PRO A 243 3.59 -11.62 -14.38
N ALA A 244 3.29 -10.81 -13.35
CA ALA A 244 4.20 -9.79 -12.84
C ALA A 244 5.28 -10.31 -11.86
N THR A 245 5.37 -11.63 -11.64
CA THR A 245 6.37 -12.20 -10.73
C THR A 245 7.77 -12.13 -11.36
N PRO A 246 8.78 -11.57 -10.67
CA PRO A 246 10.16 -11.59 -11.15
C PRO A 246 10.69 -13.03 -11.28
N LEU A 247 11.52 -13.30 -12.28
CA LEU A 247 12.05 -14.65 -12.51
C LEU A 247 12.96 -15.12 -11.38
N ASN A 248 13.71 -14.18 -10.77
CA ASN A 248 14.55 -14.45 -9.61
C ASN A 248 13.74 -15.01 -8.43
N THR A 249 12.47 -14.62 -8.31
CA THR A 249 11.57 -15.09 -7.25
C THR A 249 11.31 -16.61 -7.32
N ILE A 250 11.43 -17.21 -8.50
CA ILE A 250 11.15 -18.65 -8.70
C ILE A 250 12.23 -19.53 -8.08
N THR A 251 13.45 -19.02 -7.91
CA THR A 251 14.54 -19.71 -7.20
C THR A 251 14.15 -20.10 -5.77
N TYR A 252 13.24 -19.35 -5.13
CA TYR A 252 12.73 -19.68 -3.79
C TYR A 252 11.69 -20.81 -3.81
N CYS A 253 10.95 -20.97 -4.92
CA CYS A 253 10.00 -22.05 -5.10
C CYS A 253 10.68 -23.34 -5.59
N ILE A 254 11.76 -23.19 -6.36
CA ILE A 254 12.54 -24.28 -6.97
C ILE A 254 14.02 -24.02 -6.66
N PRO A 255 14.59 -24.63 -5.60
CA PRO A 255 15.98 -24.38 -5.19
C PRO A 255 17.03 -24.68 -6.27
N THR A 256 16.72 -25.55 -7.21
CA THR A 256 17.60 -25.96 -8.32
C THR A 256 17.48 -25.10 -9.57
N PHE A 257 16.57 -24.12 -9.59
CA PHE A 257 16.34 -23.26 -10.76
C PHE A 257 17.38 -22.14 -10.82
N ASN A 258 18.06 -21.99 -11.96
CA ASN A 258 19.03 -20.93 -12.19
C ASN A 258 18.46 -19.83 -13.10
N ALA A 259 18.04 -18.72 -12.50
CA ALA A 259 17.49 -17.57 -13.21
C ALA A 259 18.55 -16.63 -13.82
N LYS A 260 19.82 -16.73 -13.41
CA LYS A 260 20.89 -15.79 -13.80
C LYS A 260 21.09 -15.67 -15.33
N PRO A 261 21.15 -16.77 -16.12
CA PRO A 261 21.37 -16.66 -17.56
C PRO A 261 20.20 -16.03 -18.31
N TRP A 262 18.99 -16.07 -17.74
CA TRP A 262 17.77 -15.53 -18.34
C TRP A 262 17.68 -14.03 -18.09
N ILE A 263 18.00 -13.61 -16.86
CA ILE A 263 18.02 -12.20 -16.46
C ILE A 263 19.10 -11.43 -17.23
N ALA A 264 20.28 -12.03 -17.45
CA ALA A 264 21.35 -11.44 -18.25
C ALA A 264 20.95 -11.15 -19.71
N LYS A 265 19.91 -11.83 -20.20
CA LYS A 265 19.35 -11.66 -21.56
C LYS A 265 18.07 -10.81 -21.58
N GLY A 266 17.73 -10.17 -20.47
CA GLY A 266 16.59 -9.24 -20.38
C GLY A 266 15.25 -9.87 -19.95
N VAL A 267 15.23 -11.17 -19.64
CA VAL A 267 14.05 -11.85 -19.10
C VAL A 267 13.98 -11.63 -17.60
N THR A 268 13.22 -10.62 -17.18
CA THR A 268 13.09 -10.17 -15.79
C THR A 268 11.80 -10.64 -15.14
N TYR A 269 10.71 -10.78 -15.90
CA TYR A 269 9.38 -11.12 -15.40
C TYR A 269 8.74 -12.30 -16.13
N LEU A 270 7.82 -12.99 -15.46
CA LEU A 270 7.13 -14.15 -16.02
C LEU A 270 6.26 -13.83 -17.26
N HIS A 271 5.64 -12.66 -17.34
CA HIS A 271 4.79 -12.29 -18.48
C HIS A 271 5.56 -12.28 -19.81
N GLN A 272 6.88 -12.10 -19.79
CA GLN A 272 7.71 -12.14 -21.00
C GLN A 272 7.82 -13.57 -21.56
N ILE A 273 7.59 -14.58 -20.72
CA ILE A 273 7.71 -16.02 -21.03
C ILE A 273 6.33 -16.67 -21.23
N LEU A 274 5.26 -16.00 -20.80
CA LEU A 274 3.88 -16.49 -20.86
C LEU A 274 3.13 -15.83 -22.03
N ALA A 275 2.53 -16.64 -22.90
CA ALA A 275 1.55 -16.23 -23.90
C ALA A 275 0.19 -16.85 -23.54
N HIS A 276 -0.84 -16.01 -23.31
CA HIS A 276 -2.20 -16.45 -22.95
C HIS A 276 -2.24 -17.51 -21.82
N ASN A 277 -1.51 -17.25 -20.72
CA ASN A 277 -1.36 -18.15 -19.57
C ASN A 277 -0.70 -19.51 -19.87
N LYS A 278 -0.10 -19.69 -21.04
CA LYS A 278 0.72 -20.86 -21.40
C LYS A 278 2.17 -20.43 -21.61
N LEU A 279 3.11 -21.26 -21.18
CA LEU A 279 4.55 -21.03 -21.37
C LEU A 279 4.89 -21.11 -22.86
N LYS A 280 5.60 -20.11 -23.42
CA LYS A 280 6.15 -20.19 -24.78
C LYS A 280 7.11 -21.37 -24.88
N THR A 281 7.19 -22.01 -26.05
CA THR A 281 8.12 -23.12 -26.26
C THR A 281 9.58 -22.64 -26.20
N PHE A 282 10.48 -23.52 -25.75
CA PHE A 282 11.91 -23.20 -25.63
C PHE A 282 12.54 -22.68 -26.94
N PRO A 283 12.25 -23.25 -28.14
CA PRO A 283 12.79 -22.73 -29.39
C PRO A 283 12.33 -21.30 -29.71
N THR A 284 11.10 -20.93 -29.34
CA THR A 284 10.57 -19.57 -29.54
C THR A 284 11.26 -18.59 -28.59
N LEU A 285 11.49 -18.98 -27.33
CA LEU A 285 12.22 -18.16 -26.37
C LEU A 285 13.70 -17.99 -26.74
N GLN A 286 14.31 -19.03 -27.32
CA GLN A 286 15.68 -18.97 -27.83
C GLN A 286 15.81 -18.00 -29.01
N LYS A 287 14.81 -17.96 -29.91
CA LYS A 287 14.76 -17.00 -31.02
C LYS A 287 14.52 -15.56 -30.55
N GLU A 288 13.66 -15.34 -29.56
CA GLU A 288 13.32 -13.99 -29.09
C GLU A 288 14.36 -13.38 -28.15
N PHE A 289 14.97 -14.17 -27.25
CA PHE A 289 15.84 -13.67 -26.18
C PHE A 289 17.28 -14.21 -26.23
N HIS A 290 17.63 -15.04 -27.22
CA HIS A 290 18.97 -15.63 -27.36
C HIS A 290 19.45 -16.36 -26.08
N ILE A 291 18.56 -17.15 -25.48
CA ILE A 291 18.82 -17.91 -24.26
C ILE A 291 19.76 -19.09 -24.57
N PRO A 292 20.80 -19.38 -23.74
CA PRO A 292 21.69 -20.52 -23.96
C PRO A 292 20.98 -21.88 -23.91
N GLU A 293 21.39 -22.83 -24.75
CA GLU A 293 20.86 -24.20 -24.76
C GLU A 293 21.04 -24.93 -23.42
N ALA A 294 22.13 -24.62 -22.70
CA ALA A 294 22.37 -25.11 -21.34
C ALA A 294 21.25 -24.77 -20.33
N SER A 295 20.37 -23.81 -20.65
CA SER A 295 19.23 -23.41 -19.83
C SER A 295 17.95 -24.24 -20.08
N GLN A 296 17.99 -25.24 -20.97
CA GLN A 296 16.85 -26.09 -21.28
C GLN A 296 16.31 -26.84 -20.05
N PHE A 297 17.19 -27.30 -19.16
CA PHE A 297 16.78 -27.95 -17.92
C PHE A 297 16.01 -26.99 -16.99
N SER A 298 16.47 -25.74 -16.87
CA SER A 298 15.76 -24.70 -16.11
C SER A 298 14.39 -24.38 -16.70
N TYR A 299 14.25 -24.41 -18.03
CA TYR A 299 12.96 -24.28 -18.72
C TYR A 299 12.02 -25.44 -18.36
N ILE A 300 12.51 -26.69 -18.37
CA ILE A 300 11.70 -27.86 -18.02
C ILE A 300 11.22 -27.77 -16.56
N GLN A 301 12.10 -27.39 -15.63
CA GLN A 301 11.73 -27.18 -14.22
C GLN A 301 10.63 -26.13 -14.05
N LEU A 302 10.79 -24.98 -14.73
CA LEU A 302 9.79 -23.91 -14.72
C LEU A 302 8.45 -24.38 -15.32
N SER A 303 8.51 -25.11 -16.43
CA SER A 303 7.32 -25.65 -17.10
C SER A 303 6.58 -26.66 -16.22
N SER A 304 7.31 -27.53 -15.52
CA SER A 304 6.77 -28.51 -14.59
C SER A 304 6.11 -27.82 -13.39
N PHE A 305 6.77 -26.81 -12.82
CA PHE A 305 6.22 -26.02 -11.72
C PHE A 305 4.94 -25.29 -12.11
N ILE A 306 4.93 -24.63 -13.27
CA ILE A 306 3.74 -23.94 -13.77
C ILE A 306 2.63 -24.95 -14.03
N ARG A 307 2.89 -26.09 -14.68
CA ARG A 307 1.88 -27.15 -14.89
C ARG A 307 1.31 -27.70 -13.58
N LYS A 308 2.17 -27.98 -12.59
CA LYS A 308 1.78 -28.51 -11.28
C LYS A 308 0.86 -27.55 -10.51
N HIS A 309 1.05 -26.24 -10.71
CA HIS A 309 0.30 -25.24 -9.98
C HIS A 309 -0.74 -24.47 -10.82
N ALA A 310 -0.79 -24.66 -12.13
CA ALA A 310 -1.81 -24.09 -13.02
C ALA A 310 -3.14 -24.88 -13.01
N GLY A 311 -3.21 -26.01 -12.30
CA GLY A 311 -4.39 -26.89 -12.28
C GLY A 311 -5.42 -26.53 -11.22
N GLN A 312 -6.33 -25.59 -11.51
CA GLN A 312 -7.71 -25.50 -11.02
C GLN A 312 -8.51 -24.47 -11.86
N SER A 313 -8.47 -24.63 -13.18
CA SER A 313 -9.38 -23.95 -14.11
C SER A 313 -10.30 -25.00 -14.73
N SER A 314 -11.32 -25.41 -13.98
CA SER A 314 -12.57 -25.86 -14.57
C SER A 314 -13.53 -24.68 -14.51
N ALA A 315 -13.53 -23.85 -15.54
CA ALA A 315 -14.69 -23.05 -15.89
C ALA A 315 -14.94 -23.26 -17.39
N PRO A 316 -16.20 -23.49 -17.79
CA PRO A 316 -16.56 -23.78 -19.16
C PRO A 316 -16.29 -22.55 -20.04
N ASP A 317 -16.25 -22.82 -21.33
CA ASP A 317 -16.13 -21.86 -22.40
C ASP A 317 -17.06 -20.63 -22.26
N ASP A 318 -16.63 -19.56 -22.92
CA ASP A 318 -17.34 -18.32 -23.22
C ASP A 318 -17.50 -17.27 -22.10
N ASN A 319 -16.53 -16.34 -22.07
CA ASN A 319 -16.84 -14.92 -22.32
C ASN A 319 -15.56 -14.09 -22.50
N PRO A 320 -15.44 -13.27 -23.56
CA PRO A 320 -14.37 -12.30 -23.66
C PRO A 320 -14.74 -11.06 -22.83
N LEU A 321 -13.86 -10.64 -21.93
CA LEU A 321 -13.53 -9.23 -21.58
C LEU A 321 -12.39 -9.17 -20.56
#